data_AF-A0A914V782-F1
#
_entry.id   AF-A0A914V782-F1
#
_cell.length_a   1.000
_cell.length_b   1.000
_cell.length_c   1.000
_cell.angle_alpha   90.00
_cell.angle_beta   90.00
_cell.angle_gamma   90.00
#
_symmetry.space_group_name_H-M   'P 1'
#
loop_
_entity.id
_entity.type
_entity.pdbx_description
1 polymer ?
#
loop_
_entity_poly.entity_id
_entity_poly.type
_entity_poly.pdbx_seq_one_letter_code
_entity_poly.pdbx_strand_id
1 'polypeptide(L)' 'MESRPVETYHVHEYLRSKLCTLYENDCIFDKFECGWSGDDRHIVTGSYNNFFRTFKRNSNIDMTLEACPEI' A
#
# COMPACT_ATOMS: atom_id res chain seq x y z
N MET A 1 -13.72 21.99 -10.40
CA MET A 1 -12.62 21.02 -10.23
C MET A 1 -13.04 20.09 -9.11
N GLU A 2 -13.09 18.77 -9.33
CA GLU A 2 -13.47 17.84 -8.27
C GLU A 2 -12.49 17.96 -7.10
N SER A 3 -13.01 18.16 -5.90
CA SER A 3 -12.22 18.44 -4.70
C SER A 3 -11.77 17.17 -3.96
N ARG A 4 -12.00 15.99 -4.54
CA ARG A 4 -11.80 14.68 -3.89
C ARG A 4 -11.22 13.67 -4.86
N PRO A 5 -10.42 12.70 -4.37
CA PRO A 5 -9.93 11.60 -5.19
C PRO A 5 -11.09 10.71 -5.66
N VAL A 6 -10.94 10.12 -6.85
CA VAL A 6 -11.93 9.21 -7.45
C VAL A 6 -12.02 7.90 -6.65
N GLU A 7 -10.88 7.35 -6.23
CA GLU A 7 -10.76 6.13 -5.43
C GLU A 7 -9.72 6.33 -4.33
N THR A 8 -9.90 5.66 -3.19
CA THR A 8 -8.95 5.71 -2.06
C THR A 8 -8.79 4.31 -1.48
N TYR A 9 -7.53 3.87 -1.35
CA TYR A 9 -7.18 2.53 -0.86
C TYR A 9 -6.27 2.65 0.37
N HIS A 10 -6.66 2.00 1.47
CA HIS A 10 -5.91 2.05 2.72
C HIS A 10 -4.86 0.92 2.79
N VAL A 11 -3.59 1.27 2.56
CA VAL A 11 -2.48 0.31 2.51
C VAL A 11 -2.05 -0.12 3.91
N HIS A 12 -1.88 0.83 4.82
CA HIS A 12 -1.23 0.63 6.12
C HIS A 12 -2.17 0.82 7.32
N GLU A 13 -3.45 0.46 7.20
CA GLU A 13 -4.43 0.70 8.29
C GLU A 13 -4.02 0.02 9.61
N TYR A 14 -3.38 -1.14 9.53
CA TYR A 14 -2.88 -1.89 10.69
C TYR A 14 -1.74 -1.19 11.45
N LEU A 15 -1.07 -0.21 10.83
CA LEU A 15 0.00 0.57 11.45
C LEU A 15 -0.51 1.85 12.12
N ARG A 16 -1.79 2.16 12.00
CA ARG A 16 -2.38 3.40 12.54
C ARG A 16 -2.21 3.53 14.05
N SER A 17 -2.24 2.42 14.79
CA SER A 17 -1.98 2.40 16.23
C SER A 17 -0.49 2.56 16.59
N LYS A 18 0.41 2.35 15.63
CA LYS A 18 1.88 2.39 15.79
C LYS A 18 2.52 3.66 15.23
N LEU A 19 1.73 4.69 14.93
CA LEU A 19 2.23 5.94 14.34
C LEU A 19 3.31 6.62 15.19
N CYS A 20 3.19 6.62 16.53
CA CYS A 20 4.22 7.19 17.41
C CYS A 20 5.57 6.47 17.23
N THR A 21 5.55 5.13 17.18
CA THR A 21 6.75 4.32 16.96
C THR A 21 7.32 4.53 15.55
N LEU A 22 6.48 4.64 14.52
CA LEU A 22 6.95 4.91 13.15
C LEU A 22 7.57 6.30 13.02
N TYR A 23 7.08 7.27 13.78
CA TYR A 23 7.66 8.61 13.84
C TYR A 23 9.01 8.61 14.57
N GLU A 24 9.11 7.95 15.72
CA GLU A 24 10.36 7.86 16.48
C GLU A 24 11.48 7.13 15.72
N ASN A 25 11.13 6.17 14.86
CA ASN A 25 12.09 5.42 14.04
C ASN A 25 12.29 6.02 12.64
N ASP A 26 11.75 7.20 12.35
CA ASP A 26 11.75 7.85 11.03
C ASP A 26 11.10 7.05 9.88
N CYS A 27 10.64 5.82 10.11
CA CYS A 27 9.97 4.96 9.13
C CYS A 27 8.73 5.62 8.51
N ILE A 28 8.10 6.56 9.20
CA ILE A 28 6.94 7.30 8.66
C ILE A 28 7.30 8.14 7.43
N PHE A 29 8.58 8.47 7.24
CA PHE A 29 9.07 9.25 6.10
C PHE A 29 9.51 8.38 4.92
N ASP A 30 9.39 7.05 5.03
CA ASP A 30 9.71 6.12 3.96
C ASP A 30 8.82 6.37 2.73
N LYS A 31 9.44 6.31 1.55
CA LYS A 31 8.75 6.53 0.27
C LYS A 31 8.39 5.19 -0.34
N PHE A 32 7.09 4.93 -0.43
CA PHE A 32 6.55 3.77 -1.13
C PHE A 32 6.25 4.12 -2.58
N GLU A 33 6.63 3.22 -3.48
CA GLU A 33 6.22 3.28 -4.88
C GLU A 33 4.95 2.47 -5.09
N CYS A 34 4.16 2.88 -6.08
CA CYS A 34 3.02 2.12 -6.55
C CYS A 34 3.12 1.88 -8.06
N GLY A 35 2.69 0.70 -8.47
CA GLY A 35 2.65 0.26 -9.87
C GLY A 35 1.22 0.01 -10.31
N TRP A 36 0.98 0.20 -11.60
CA TRP A 36 -0.29 -0.12 -12.26
C TRP A 36 -0.08 -1.30 -13.18
N SER A 37 -1.06 -2.21 -13.24
CA SER A 37 -1.10 -3.22 -14.28
C SER A 37 -1.36 -2.56 -15.64
N GLY A 38 -0.85 -3.14 -16.72
CA GLY A 38 -1.02 -2.56 -18.07
C GLY A 38 -2.47 -2.52 -18.58
N ASP A 39 -3.41 -3.17 -17.89
CA ASP A 39 -4.85 -3.10 -18.16
C ASP A 39 -5.59 -2.11 -17.24
N ASP A 40 -4.86 -1.36 -16.40
CA ASP A 40 -5.37 -0.41 -15.41
C ASP A 40 -6.40 -1.00 -14.43
N ARG A 41 -6.42 -2.32 -14.23
CA ARG A 41 -7.37 -2.99 -13.32
C ARG A 41 -6.79 -3.31 -11.95
N HIS A 42 -5.47 -3.37 -11.83
CA HIS A 42 -4.79 -3.72 -10.60
C HIS A 42 -3.76 -2.66 -10.24
N ILE A 43 -3.67 -2.36 -8.96
CA ILE A 43 -2.67 -1.47 -8.37
C ILE A 43 -1.85 -2.30 -7.41
N VAL A 44 -0.52 -2.15 -7.44
CA VAL A 44 0.39 -2.78 -6.49
C VAL A 44 1.17 -1.71 -5.74
N THR A 45 1.41 -1.92 -4.45
CA THR A 45 2.22 -1.03 -3.62
C THR A 45 3.03 -1.84 -2.63
N GLY A 46 4.23 -1.36 -2.31
CA GLY A 46 5.03 -1.89 -1.22
C GLY A 46 4.42 -1.57 0.16
N SER A 47 4.82 -2.36 1.15
CA SER A 47 4.56 -2.19 2.56
C SER A 47 5.79 -2.63 3.38
N TYR A 48 5.73 -2.49 4.69
CA TYR A 48 6.78 -2.96 5.61
C TYR A 48 6.81 -4.49 5.71
N ASN A 49 7.92 -5.04 6.21
CA ASN A 49 8.16 -6.49 6.38
C ASN A 49 8.08 -7.30 5.07
N ASN A 50 8.59 -6.75 3.97
CA ASN A 50 8.53 -7.38 2.64
C ASN A 50 7.11 -7.73 2.17
N PHE A 51 6.09 -7.14 2.80
CA PHE A 51 4.73 -7.26 2.28
C PHE A 51 4.54 -6.30 1.12
N PHE A 52 3.76 -6.74 0.15
CA PHE A 52 3.19 -5.87 -0.88
C PHE A 52 1.69 -6.08 -0.90
N ARG A 53 0.97 -5.01 -1.22
CA ARG A 53 -0.48 -5.02 -1.33
C ARG A 53 -0.89 -4.86 -2.77
N THR A 54 -1.87 -5.67 -3.17
CA THR A 54 -2.51 -5.58 -4.48
C THR A 54 -3.95 -5.18 -4.29
N PHE A 55 -4.43 -4.26 -5.11
CA PHE A 55 -5.80 -3.77 -5.10
C PHE A 55 -6.39 -3.96 -6.49
N LYS A 56 -7.56 -4.61 -6.56
CA LYS A 56 -8.31 -4.69 -7.80
C LYS A 56 -9.30 -3.53 -7.87
N ARG A 57 -9.18 -2.68 -8.88
CA ARG A 57 -10.07 -1.53 -9.08
C ARG A 57 -11.51 -1.98 -9.31
N ASN A 58 -12.47 -1.16 -8.88
CA ASN A 58 -13.90 -1.45 -8.89
C ASN A 58 -14.33 -2.70 -8.09
N SER A 59 -13.41 -3.34 -7.38
CA SER A 59 -13.68 -4.49 -6.52
C SER A 59 -13.19 -4.14 -5.11
N ASN A 60 -13.96 -4.44 -4.06
CA ASN A 60 -13.44 -4.35 -2.68
C ASN A 60 -12.55 -5.56 -2.35
N ILE A 61 -11.67 -5.94 -3.29
CA ILE A 61 -10.76 -7.06 -3.17
C ILE A 61 -9.35 -6.50 -3.09
N ASP A 62 -8.80 -6.50 -1.88
CA ASP A 62 -7.39 -6.28 -1.60
C ASP A 62 -6.74 -7.59 -1.16
N MET A 63 -5.46 -7.75 -1.52
CA MET A 63 -4.66 -8.88 -1.12
C MET A 63 -3.34 -8.39 -0.56
N THR A 64 -2.90 -8.96 0.56
CA THR A 64 -1.57 -8.76 1.11
C THR A 64 -0.75 -10.00 0.82
N LEU A 65 0.39 -9.81 0.17
CA LEU A 65 1.31 -10.88 -0.22
C LEU A 65 2.67 -10.60 0.39
N GLU A 66 3.39 -11.66 0.73
CA GLU A 66 4.77 -11.57 1.23
C GLU A 66 5.73 -11.87 0.08
N ALA A 67 6.70 -10.98 -0.12
CA ALA A 67 7.81 -11.26 -1.01
C ALA A 67 8.84 -12.12 -0.27
N CYS A 68 8.95 -13.38 -0.67
CA CYS A 68 10.07 -14.21 -0.27
C CYS A 68 11.27 -13.86 -1.17
N PRO A 69 12.43 -13.48 -0.62
CA PRO A 69 13.65 -13.45 -1.41
C PRO A 69 13.96 -14.87 -1.90
N GLU A 70 14.27 -15.02 -3.19
CA GLU A 70 14.78 -16.29 -3.71
C GLU A 70 16.10 -16.63 -3.00
N ILE A 71 16.17 -17.85 -2.45
CA ILE A 71 17.41 -18.46 -1.94
C ILE A 71 18.19 -19.05 -3.11
#